data_AF-A0A1V6CZU7-F1
#
_entry.id   AF-A0A1V6CZU7-F1
#
_cell.length_a   1.000
_cell.length_b   1.000
_cell.length_c   1.000
_cell.angle_alpha   90.00
_cell.angle_beta   90.00
_cell.angle_gamma   90.00
#
_symmetry.space_group_name_H-M   'P 1'
#
loop_
_entity.id
_entity.type
_entity.pdbx_description
1 polymer ?
#
loop_
_entity_poly.entity_id
_entity_poly.type
_entity_poly.pdbx_seq_one_letter_code
_entity_poly.pdbx_strand_id
1 'polypeptide(L)'
;MKELAAECARQDIKMCFYYSQTQDWHHPDGDGNDWDYDPAKQDFQSYVDNYVKPQVREIPPATVARARVFVDSRPAALEEAGDLILPIREGLITSDHVVAELGELLLGQAQGRTAPEEITFFKSVGVAVQDALAAQAALTRAMEFGIGQQVDW
;
A
#
# COMPACT_ATOMS: atom_id res chain seq x y z
N MET A 1 -17.09 6.91 10.83
CA MET A 1 -15.87 6.80 11.68
C MET A 1 -16.09 6.27 13.08
N LYS A 2 -17.09 6.74 13.86
CA LYS A 2 -17.31 6.30 15.24
C LYS A 2 -17.58 4.78 15.37
N GLU A 3 -18.37 4.23 14.45
CA GLU A 3 -18.68 2.79 14.39
C GLU A 3 -17.45 1.95 14.04
N LEU A 4 -16.66 2.36 13.03
CA LEU A 4 -15.43 1.68 12.65
C LEU A 4 -14.38 1.70 13.78
N ALA A 5 -14.22 2.83 14.47
CA ALA A 5 -13.33 2.91 15.63
C ALA A 5 -13.78 2.00 16.78
N ALA A 6 -15.09 1.89 17.02
CA ALA A 6 -15.64 0.99 18.03
C ALA A 6 -15.40 -0.48 17.67
N GLU A 7 -15.52 -0.84 16.39
CA GLU A 7 -15.26 -2.19 15.91
C GLU A 7 -13.76 -2.56 15.97
N CYS A 8 -12.87 -1.64 15.58
CA CYS A 8 -11.42 -1.84 15.75
C CYS A 8 -11.05 -2.08 17.22
N ALA A 9 -11.61 -1.29 18.15
CA ALA A 9 -11.41 -1.50 19.58
C ALA A 9 -11.95 -2.87 20.06
N ARG A 10 -13.11 -3.30 19.55
CA ARG A 10 -13.69 -4.62 19.86
C ARG A 10 -12.79 -5.78 19.41
N GLN A 11 -12.05 -5.59 18.33
CA GLN A 11 -11.14 -6.59 17.77
C GLN A 11 -9.68 -6.44 18.23
N ASP A 12 -9.40 -5.55 19.19
CA ASP A 12 -8.03 -5.22 19.64
C ASP A 12 -7.10 -4.74 18.49
N ILE A 13 -7.68 -4.03 17.52
CA ILE A 13 -6.97 -3.42 16.40
C ILE A 13 -6.78 -1.92 16.69
N LYS A 14 -5.53 -1.43 16.65
CA LYS A 14 -5.26 0.00 16.75
C LYS A 14 -5.76 0.73 15.50
N MET A 15 -6.80 1.54 15.67
CA MET A 15 -7.34 2.39 14.62
C MET A 15 -6.39 3.57 14.33
N CYS A 16 -5.87 3.63 13.10
CA CYS A 16 -5.07 4.76 12.60
C CYS A 16 -5.84 5.47 11.48
N PHE A 17 -5.64 6.78 11.36
CA PHE A 17 -6.20 7.59 10.27
C PHE A 17 -5.07 8.02 9.35
N TYR A 18 -5.28 7.81 8.05
CA TYR A 18 -4.49 8.39 6.98
C TYR A 18 -5.37 9.38 6.21
N TYR A 19 -4.81 10.52 5.84
CA TYR A 19 -5.45 11.52 4.99
C TYR A 19 -4.55 11.76 3.80
N SER A 20 -5.04 11.45 2.60
CA SER A 20 -4.32 11.68 1.35
C SER A 20 -4.62 13.10 0.87
N GLN A 21 -3.66 14.00 1.01
CA GLN A 21 -3.73 15.33 0.40
C GLN A 21 -2.84 15.33 -0.84
N THR A 22 -3.43 15.64 -2.01
CA THR A 22 -2.67 15.75 -3.28
C THR A 22 -2.02 17.14 -3.45
N GLN A 23 -2.52 18.15 -2.75
CA GLN A 23 -2.10 19.54 -2.90
C GLN A 23 -0.69 19.77 -2.33
N ASP A 24 0.18 20.38 -3.14
CA ASP A 24 1.50 20.85 -2.72
C ASP A 24 1.63 22.34 -3.00
N TRP A 25 1.61 23.14 -1.93
CA TRP A 25 1.67 24.60 -1.99
C TRP A 25 3.10 25.14 -2.17
N HIS A 26 4.12 24.27 -2.30
CA HIS A 26 5.52 24.68 -2.38
C HIS A 26 6.18 24.32 -3.71
N HIS A 27 5.75 23.25 -4.37
CA HIS A 27 6.37 22.78 -5.61
C HIS A 27 5.69 23.36 -6.86
N PRO A 28 6.44 23.89 -7.86
CA PRO A 28 5.86 24.48 -9.08
C PRO A 28 5.03 23.51 -9.91
N ASP A 29 5.40 22.24 -9.87
CA ASP A 29 4.71 21.16 -10.58
C ASP A 29 3.63 20.45 -9.73
N GLY A 30 3.43 20.91 -8.48
CA GLY A 30 2.49 20.33 -7.52
C GLY A 30 1.02 20.68 -7.82
N ASP A 31 0.09 19.83 -7.36
CA ASP A 31 -1.34 20.06 -7.59
C ASP A 31 -1.85 21.25 -6.74
N GLY A 32 -2.67 22.11 -7.35
CA GLY A 32 -3.41 23.16 -6.65
C GLY A 32 -2.65 24.44 -6.28
N ASN A 33 -1.46 24.69 -6.82
CA ASN A 33 -0.71 25.94 -6.60
C ASN A 33 -0.73 26.88 -7.82
N ASP A 34 -1.92 27.28 -8.23
CA ASP A 34 -2.15 28.15 -9.41
C ASP A 34 -1.98 29.65 -9.11
N TRP A 35 -1.77 30.00 -7.84
CA TRP A 35 -1.58 31.38 -7.40
C TRP A 35 -0.11 31.83 -7.44
N ASP A 36 0.85 30.92 -7.26
CA ASP A 36 2.29 31.20 -7.35
C ASP A 36 2.90 30.75 -8.69
N TYR A 37 2.30 29.75 -9.36
CA TYR A 37 2.87 29.11 -10.56
C TYR A 37 1.87 29.02 -11.71
N ASP A 38 2.39 28.99 -12.94
CA ASP A 38 1.62 28.92 -14.18
C ASP A 38 1.24 27.45 -14.50
N PRO A 39 -0.04 27.06 -14.42
CA PRO A 39 -0.45 25.68 -14.65
C PRO A 39 -0.13 25.17 -16.07
N ALA A 40 0.04 26.07 -17.04
CA ALA A 40 0.38 25.69 -18.41
C ALA A 40 1.83 25.16 -18.56
N LYS A 41 2.68 25.38 -17.54
CA LYS A 41 4.07 24.92 -17.49
C LYS A 41 4.28 23.72 -16.57
N GLN A 42 3.20 23.25 -15.95
CA GLN A 42 3.23 22.17 -14.96
C GLN A 42 3.61 20.83 -15.62
N ASP A 43 4.65 20.18 -15.10
CA ASP A 43 4.94 18.77 -15.38
C ASP A 43 4.58 17.89 -14.17
N PHE A 44 3.28 17.67 -14.01
CA PHE A 44 2.75 16.91 -12.89
C PHE A 44 3.27 15.46 -12.85
N GLN A 45 3.53 14.85 -14.02
CA GLN A 45 4.01 13.48 -14.08
C GLN A 45 5.43 13.36 -13.53
N SER A 46 6.33 14.24 -13.97
CA SER A 46 7.71 14.29 -13.46
C SER A 46 7.74 14.60 -11.95
N TYR A 47 6.87 15.50 -11.48
CA TYR A 47 6.70 15.77 -10.05
C TYR A 47 6.31 14.54 -9.25
N VAL A 48 5.30 13.80 -9.71
CA VAL A 48 4.87 12.56 -9.04
C VAL A 48 6.02 11.54 -9.01
N ASP A 49 6.70 11.33 -10.13
CA ASP A 49 7.71 10.28 -10.27
C ASP A 49 9.02 10.60 -9.55
N ASN A 50 9.47 11.86 -9.61
CA ASN A 50 10.81 12.24 -9.15
C ASN A 50 10.83 12.97 -7.79
N TYR A 51 9.69 13.53 -7.36
CA TYR A 51 9.60 14.28 -6.11
C TYR A 51 8.70 13.60 -5.08
N VAL A 52 7.46 13.29 -5.44
CA VAL A 52 6.49 12.70 -4.49
C VAL A 52 6.83 11.24 -4.17
N LYS A 53 6.78 10.35 -5.17
CA LYS A 53 7.00 8.91 -4.98
C LYS A 53 8.27 8.58 -4.20
N PRO A 54 9.42 9.23 -4.45
CA PRO A 54 10.65 8.92 -3.71
C PRO A 54 10.61 9.32 -2.23
N GLN A 55 9.72 10.23 -1.81
CA GLN A 55 9.59 10.68 -0.43
C GLN A 55 8.54 9.87 0.35
N VAL A 56 7.61 9.20 -0.35
CA VAL A 56 6.48 8.54 0.28
C VAL A 56 6.95 7.28 1.02
N ARG A 57 6.99 7.42 2.34
CA ARG A 57 6.94 6.33 3.31
C ARG A 57 5.92 6.70 4.37
N GLU A 58 5.13 5.73 4.76
CA GLU A 58 4.09 5.91 5.78
C GLU A 58 4.58 5.44 7.15
N ILE A 59 5.51 4.48 7.15
CA ILE A 59 6.01 3.84 8.35
C ILE A 59 7.44 4.30 8.65
N PRO A 60 7.74 4.71 9.91
CA PRO A 60 9.11 5.04 10.30
C PRO A 60 10.08 3.87 10.00
N PRO A 61 11.25 4.10 9.39
CA PRO A 61 12.23 3.06 9.07
C PRO A 61 12.60 2.16 10.24
N ALA A 62 12.77 2.73 11.43
CA ALA A 62 13.09 1.99 12.65
C ALA A 62 11.97 1.03 13.08
N THR A 63 10.71 1.30 12.71
CA THR A 63 9.59 0.38 12.94
C THR A 63 9.66 -0.80 11.98
N VAL A 64 9.93 -0.55 10.69
CA VAL A 64 10.11 -1.60 9.67
C VAL A 64 11.29 -2.51 10.03
N ALA A 65 12.42 -1.92 10.45
CA ALA A 65 13.62 -2.66 10.86
C ALA A 65 13.40 -3.60 12.06
N ARG A 66 12.45 -3.29 12.95
CA ARG A 66 12.08 -4.15 14.09
C ARG A 66 10.96 -5.14 13.78
N ALA A 67 10.30 -5.00 12.62
CA ALA A 67 9.16 -5.83 12.26
C ALA A 67 9.61 -7.08 11.48
N ARG A 68 8.86 -8.17 11.63
CA ARG A 68 8.82 -9.26 10.65
C ARG A 68 8.01 -8.79 9.46
N VAL A 69 8.68 -8.61 8.32
CA VAL A 69 8.09 -8.03 7.12
C VAL A 69 7.54 -9.11 6.21
N PHE A 70 6.28 -8.95 5.80
CA PHE A 70 5.59 -9.77 4.84
C PHE A 70 5.06 -8.89 3.70
N VAL A 71 5.04 -9.42 2.48
CA VAL A 71 4.59 -8.67 1.30
C VAL A 71 3.57 -9.45 0.49
N ASP A 72 2.85 -8.81 -0.42
CA ASP A 72 2.03 -9.49 -1.43
C ASP A 72 2.90 -10.07 -2.56
N SER A 73 3.87 -9.30 -3.06
CA SER A 73 4.82 -9.68 -4.11
C SER A 73 6.17 -9.03 -3.83
N ARG A 74 7.24 -9.82 -3.70
CA ARG A 74 8.60 -9.28 -3.47
C ARG A 74 9.06 -8.38 -4.62
N PRO A 75 8.96 -8.77 -5.91
CA PRO A 75 9.39 -7.91 -7.00
C PRO A 75 8.68 -6.55 -6.99
N ALA A 76 7.35 -6.53 -6.81
CA ALA A 76 6.59 -5.29 -6.81
C ALA A 76 6.87 -4.45 -5.56
N ALA A 77 6.89 -5.06 -4.37
CA ALA A 77 7.16 -4.34 -3.13
C ALA A 77 8.58 -3.74 -3.09
N LEU A 78 9.58 -4.43 -3.62
CA LEU A 78 10.96 -3.92 -3.68
C LEU A 78 11.18 -2.84 -4.75
N GLU A 79 10.25 -2.70 -5.71
CA GLU A 79 10.29 -1.67 -6.75
C GLU A 79 9.44 -0.44 -6.38
N GLU A 80 8.32 -0.64 -5.69
CA GLU A 80 7.30 0.40 -5.50
C GLU A 80 7.12 0.87 -4.04
N ALA A 81 7.45 0.05 -3.04
CA ALA A 81 7.18 0.39 -1.64
C ALA A 81 8.30 1.23 -1.03
N GLY A 82 8.11 2.55 -0.94
CA GLY A 82 9.04 3.46 -0.25
C GLY A 82 9.34 3.07 1.21
N ASP A 83 8.38 2.43 1.90
CA ASP A 83 8.57 1.86 3.25
C ASP A 83 9.67 0.77 3.33
N LEU A 84 10.02 0.14 2.21
CA LEU A 84 11.08 -0.86 2.12
C LEU A 84 12.30 -0.30 1.37
N ILE A 85 12.08 0.39 0.26
CA ILE A 85 13.14 0.92 -0.61
C ILE A 85 14.03 1.91 0.12
N LEU A 86 13.43 2.85 0.87
CA LEU A 86 14.22 3.90 1.54
C LEU A 86 15.07 3.31 2.68
N PRO A 87 14.54 2.49 3.62
CA PRO A 87 15.37 1.85 4.63
C PRO A 87 16.47 0.94 4.06
N ILE A 88 16.23 0.28 2.91
CA ILE A 88 17.27 -0.49 2.20
C ILE A 88 18.36 0.43 1.68
N ARG A 89 18.00 1.52 0.99
CA ARG A 89 18.96 2.53 0.49
C ARG A 89 19.76 3.20 1.60
N GLU A 90 19.13 3.43 2.74
CA GLU A 90 19.75 3.98 3.96
C GLU A 90 20.64 2.93 4.70
N GLY A 91 20.61 1.66 4.30
CA GLY A 91 21.39 0.58 4.91
C GLY A 91 20.84 0.08 6.25
N LEU A 92 19.60 0.43 6.61
CA LEU A 92 18.95 0.00 7.85
C LEU A 92 18.49 -1.46 7.81
N ILE A 93 18.10 -1.95 6.63
CA ILE A 93 17.69 -3.33 6.36
C ILE A 93 18.23 -3.76 4.98
N THR A 94 18.12 -5.04 4.66
CA THR A 94 18.42 -5.59 3.33
C THR A 94 17.13 -6.13 2.70
N SER A 95 17.17 -6.49 1.41
CA SER A 95 16.04 -7.16 0.73
C SER A 95 15.61 -8.44 1.46
N ASP A 96 16.56 -9.12 2.11
CA ASP A 96 16.33 -10.37 2.86
C ASP A 96 15.54 -10.14 4.16
N HIS A 97 15.31 -8.89 4.56
CA HIS A 97 14.45 -8.54 5.69
C HIS A 97 12.97 -8.86 5.42
N VAL A 98 12.59 -9.00 4.14
CA VAL A 98 11.28 -9.55 3.77
C VAL A 98 11.28 -11.05 4.05
N VAL A 99 10.50 -11.47 5.05
CA VAL A 99 10.45 -12.85 5.52
C VAL A 99 9.74 -13.74 4.50
N ALA A 100 8.51 -13.37 4.12
CA ALA A 100 7.66 -14.20 3.26
C ALA A 100 6.68 -13.34 2.45
N GLU A 101 6.27 -13.85 1.30
CA GLU A 101 5.06 -13.41 0.61
C GLU A 101 3.82 -13.99 1.31
N LEU A 102 2.68 -13.31 1.14
CA LEU A 102 1.41 -13.75 1.71
C LEU A 102 1.02 -15.16 1.21
N GLY A 103 1.34 -15.50 -0.04
CA GLY A 103 1.13 -16.84 -0.58
C GLY A 103 1.93 -17.93 0.15
N GLU A 104 3.19 -17.64 0.49
CA GLU A 104 4.06 -18.55 1.24
C GLU A 104 3.51 -18.82 2.66
N LEU A 105 2.93 -17.79 3.30
CA LEU A 105 2.24 -17.94 4.59
C LEU A 105 1.00 -18.83 4.47
N LEU A 106 0.14 -18.58 3.48
CA LEU A 106 -1.10 -19.32 3.27
C LEU A 106 -0.85 -20.80 2.93
N LEU A 107 0.27 -21.09 2.26
CA LEU A 107 0.68 -22.44 1.92
C LEU A 107 1.47 -23.15 3.03
N GLY A 108 1.69 -22.48 4.17
CA GLY A 108 2.48 -23.03 5.29
C GLY A 108 3.97 -23.18 4.98
N GLN A 109 4.47 -22.50 3.95
CA GLN A 109 5.88 -22.50 3.54
C GLN A 109 6.72 -21.54 4.39
N ALA A 110 6.06 -20.58 5.04
CA ALA A 110 6.67 -19.68 6.01
C ALA A 110 5.81 -19.56 7.27
N GLN A 111 6.45 -19.25 8.40
CA GLN A 111 5.76 -18.94 9.64
C GLN A 111 5.39 -17.47 9.69
N GLY A 112 4.15 -17.18 10.11
CA GLY A 112 3.70 -15.82 10.41
C GLY A 112 4.29 -15.31 11.72
N ARG A 113 3.42 -14.84 12.63
CA ARG A 113 3.83 -14.48 13.99
C ARG A 113 4.31 -15.71 14.76
N THR A 114 5.48 -15.63 15.38
CA THR A 114 6.07 -16.69 16.21
C THR A 114 6.10 -16.36 17.69
N ALA A 115 5.98 -15.07 18.08
CA ALA A 115 5.84 -14.67 19.47
C ALA A 115 4.89 -13.46 19.66
N PRO A 116 4.23 -13.33 20.83
CA PRO A 116 3.29 -12.24 21.10
C PRO A 116 3.89 -10.82 20.98
N GLU A 117 5.15 -10.65 21.36
CA GLU A 117 5.87 -9.38 21.38
C GLU A 117 6.34 -8.89 20.00
N GLU A 118 6.25 -9.74 18.98
CA GLU A 118 6.73 -9.40 17.64
C GLU A 118 5.91 -8.26 17.02
N ILE A 119 6.59 -7.39 16.30
CA ILE A 119 5.91 -6.48 15.38
C ILE A 119 5.82 -7.24 14.04
N THR A 120 4.62 -7.41 13.51
CA THR A 120 4.41 -7.95 12.16
C THR A 120 3.99 -6.81 11.25
N PHE A 121 4.66 -6.66 10.12
CA PHE A 121 4.34 -5.64 9.13
C PHE A 121 4.02 -6.31 7.80
N PHE A 122 2.78 -6.18 7.35
CA PHE A 122 2.38 -6.58 6.01
C PHE A 122 2.37 -5.34 5.12
N LYS A 123 3.23 -5.30 4.11
CA LYS A 123 3.23 -4.25 3.08
C LYS A 123 2.58 -4.79 1.81
N SER A 124 1.50 -4.13 1.39
CA SER A 124 0.85 -4.41 0.11
C SER A 124 1.10 -3.26 -0.87
N VAL A 125 1.40 -3.61 -2.12
CA VAL A 125 1.41 -2.69 -3.28
C VAL A 125 0.32 -3.02 -4.29
N GLY A 126 -0.34 -4.17 -4.13
CA GLY A 126 -1.39 -4.68 -5.00
C GLY A 126 -0.83 -5.65 -6.04
N VAL A 127 -1.54 -6.75 -6.26
CA VAL A 127 -1.22 -7.70 -7.33
C VAL A 127 -2.44 -7.96 -8.19
N ALA A 128 -2.29 -7.90 -9.52
CA ALA A 128 -3.40 -7.98 -10.47
C ALA A 128 -4.28 -9.24 -10.32
N VAL A 129 -3.72 -10.33 -9.78
CA VAL A 129 -4.47 -11.57 -9.50
C VAL A 129 -5.56 -11.35 -8.43
N GLN A 130 -5.35 -10.45 -7.46
CA GLN A 130 -6.36 -10.11 -6.45
C GLN A 130 -7.57 -9.45 -7.10
N ASP A 131 -7.36 -8.50 -8.02
CA ASP A 131 -8.43 -7.81 -8.74
C ASP A 131 -9.19 -8.78 -9.65
N ALA A 132 -8.47 -9.63 -10.40
CA ALA A 132 -9.09 -10.61 -11.28
C ALA A 132 -10.00 -11.58 -10.51
N LEU A 133 -9.56 -12.05 -9.34
CA LEU A 133 -10.37 -12.94 -8.49
C LEU A 133 -11.55 -12.21 -7.84
N ALA A 134 -11.36 -10.98 -7.38
CA ALA A 134 -12.45 -10.15 -6.86
C ALA A 134 -13.52 -9.88 -7.93
N ALA A 135 -13.08 -9.54 -9.15
CA ALA A 135 -13.96 -9.33 -10.30
C ALA A 135 -14.71 -10.62 -10.68
N GLN A 136 -14.01 -11.76 -10.72
CA GLN A 136 -14.65 -13.05 -10.97
C GLN A 136 -15.71 -13.37 -9.90
N ALA A 137 -15.38 -13.22 -8.63
CA ALA A 137 -16.32 -13.49 -7.53
C ALA A 137 -17.55 -12.58 -7.61
N ALA A 138 -17.35 -11.28 -7.86
CA ALA A 138 -18.44 -10.33 -8.06
C ALA A 138 -19.32 -10.71 -9.26
N LEU A 139 -18.70 -11.08 -10.38
CA LEU A 139 -19.41 -11.50 -11.59
C LEU A 139 -20.23 -12.77 -11.36
N THR A 140 -19.66 -13.78 -10.71
CA THR A 140 -20.38 -15.02 -10.37
C THR A 140 -21.60 -14.72 -9.52
N ARG A 141 -21.47 -13.88 -8.49
CA ARG A 141 -22.62 -13.47 -7.65
C ARG A 141 -23.65 -12.66 -8.41
N ALA A 142 -23.22 -11.77 -9.30
CA ALA A 142 -24.12 -11.00 -10.14
C ALA A 142 -24.98 -11.92 -11.02
N MET A 143 -24.38 -12.96 -11.62
CA MET A 143 -25.11 -13.97 -12.39
C MET A 143 -26.10 -14.77 -11.54
N GLU A 144 -25.70 -15.22 -10.34
CA GLU A 144 -26.57 -15.97 -9.42
C GLU A 144 -27.80 -15.16 -8.98
N PHE A 145 -27.64 -13.85 -8.78
CA PHE A 145 -28.72 -12.96 -8.35
C PHE A 145 -29.48 -12.28 -9.50
N GLY A 146 -29.10 -12.52 -10.76
CA GLY A 146 -29.68 -11.83 -11.91
C GLY A 146 -29.45 -10.31 -11.90
N ILE A 147 -28.31 -9.87 -11.38
CA ILE A 147 -27.89 -8.46 -11.30
C ILE A 147 -26.95 -8.15 -12.48
N GLY A 148 -27.14 -7.00 -13.11
CA GLY A 148 -26.31 -6.51 -14.20
C GLY A 148 -27.02 -6.53 -15.56
N GLN A 149 -26.31 -6.13 -16.60
CA GLN A 149 -26.81 -6.05 -17.97
C GLN A 149 -25.77 -6.60 -18.93
N GLN A 150 -26.20 -7.48 -19.84
CA GLN A 150 -25.38 -7.90 -20.97
C GLN A 150 -25.47 -6.84 -22.08
N VAL A 151 -24.32 -6.45 -22.62
CA VAL A 151 -24.20 -5.46 -23.69
C VAL A 151 -23.49 -6.14 -24.85
N ASP A 152 -24.02 -5.99 -26.07
CA ASP A 152 -23.35 -6.49 -27.28
C ASP A 152 -22.29 -5.47 -27.73
N TRP A 153 -21.09 -5.94 -28.03
CA TRP A 153 -19.96 -5.14 -28.49
C TRP A 153 -19.37 -5.66 -29.80
#